data_AF-A0A961C9W5-F1
#
_entry.id   AF-A0A961C9W5-F1
#
_cell.length_a   1.000
_cell.length_b   1.000
_cell.length_c   1.000
_cell.angle_alpha   90.00
_cell.angle_beta   90.00
_cell.angle_gamma   90.00
#
_symmetry.space_group_name_H-M   'P 1'
#
loop_
_entity.id
_entity.type
_entity.pdbx_description
1 polymer ?
#
loop_
_entity_poly.entity_id
_entity_poly.type
_entity_poly.pdbx_seq_one_letter_code
_entity_poly.pdbx_strand_id
1 'polypeptide(L)' 'MRREWQIYWRDRNLKFHVYGLVPPTANVEALLAEIDADPTCIFWG' A
#
# COMPACT_ATOMS: atom_id res chain seq x y z
N MET A 1 8.24 -20.66 -2.29
CA MET A 1 8.04 -19.41 -1.52
C MET A 1 7.43 -18.39 -2.47
N ARG A 2 6.28 -17.79 -2.14
CA ARG A 2 5.71 -16.70 -2.95
C ARG A 2 6.47 -15.42 -2.60
N ARG A 3 6.98 -14.71 -3.60
CA ARG A 3 7.64 -13.40 -3.47
C ARG A 3 6.64 -12.34 -3.91
N GLU A 4 5.77 -11.95 -2.98
CA GLU A 4 4.74 -10.94 -3.17
C GLU A 4 5.01 -9.77 -2.25
N TRP A 5 4.62 -8.58 -2.70
CA TRP A 5 4.72 -7.33 -1.97
C TRP A 5 3.32 -6.89 -1.55
N GLN A 6 3.21 -6.24 -0.40
CA GLN A 6 1.97 -5.70 0.13
C GLN A 6 2.20 -4.31 0.71
N ILE A 7 1.24 -3.40 0.51
CA ILE A 7 1.30 -2.04 1.02
C ILE A 7 0.86 -2.02 2.49
N TYR A 8 1.63 -1.30 3.30
CA TYR A 8 1.27 -0.93 4.67
C TYR A 8 1.27 0.59 4.79
N TRP A 9 0.29 1.13 5.49
CA TRP A 9 0.23 2.56 5.81
C TRP A 9 0.38 2.74 7.32
N ARG A 10 0.92 3.90 7.73
CA ARG A 10 1.15 4.24 9.13
C ARG A 10 0.07 5.20 9.62
N ASP A 11 -0.62 4.86 10.69
CA ASP A 11 -1.59 5.77 11.31
C ASP A 11 -0.93 6.88 12.15
N ARG A 12 -1.76 7.80 12.67
CA ARG A 12 -1.32 8.89 13.57
C ARG A 12 -0.71 8.41 14.90
N ASN A 13 -0.92 7.16 15.27
CA ASN A 13 -0.38 6.54 16.49
C ASN A 13 0.89 5.71 16.18
N LEU A 14 1.48 5.89 15.00
CA LEU A 14 2.67 5.18 14.54
C LEU A 14 2.46 3.67 14.36
N LYS A 15 1.22 3.19 14.22
CA LYS A 15 0.91 1.80 13.95
C LYS A 15 0.80 1.54 12.46
N PHE A 16 1.32 0.40 12.02
CA PHE A 16 1.19 -0.05 10.65
C PHE A 16 -0.09 -0.87 10.48
N HIS A 17 -0.80 -0.59 9.40
CA HIS A 17 -2.03 -1.26 9.00
C HIS A 17 -1.90 -1.75 7.56
N VAL A 18 -2.50 -2.90 7.27
CA VAL A 18 -2.56 -3.42 5.90
C VAL A 18 -3.43 -2.48 5.06
N TYR A 19 -2.93 -2.08 3.90
CA TYR A 19 -3.71 -1.36 2.92
C TYR A 19 -4.58 -2.35 2.13
N GLY A 20 -5.89 -2.34 2.39
CA GLY A 20 -6.81 -3.37 1.91
C GLY A 20 -7.39 -3.16 0.51
N LEU A 21 -7.05 -2.07 -0.18
CA LEU A 21 -7.62 -1.75 -1.50
C LEU A 21 -6.91 -2.47 -2.65
N VAL A 22 -5.68 -2.96 -2.43
CA VAL A 22 -4.92 -3.73 -3.42
C VAL A 22 -4.38 -5.02 -2.80
N PRO A 23 -4.59 -6.19 -3.43
CA PRO A 23 -4.08 -7.46 -2.91
C PRO A 23 -2.55 -7.54 -3.02
N PRO A 24 -1.89 -8.38 -2.20
CA PRO A 24 -0.48 -8.69 -2.39
C PRO A 24 -0.17 -9.15 -3.81
N THR A 25 0.93 -8.68 -4.39
CA THR A 25 1.32 -9.03 -5.75
C THR A 25 2.82 -9.02 -5.92
N ALA A 26 3.33 -9.87 -6.82
CA ALA A 26 4.72 -9.83 -7.24
C ALA A 26 5.03 -8.60 -8.13
N ASN A 27 4.00 -7.97 -8.71
CA ASN A 27 4.15 -6.79 -9.55
C ASN A 27 4.23 -5.51 -8.70
N VAL A 28 5.46 -5.05 -8.44
CA VAL A 28 5.71 -3.83 -7.65
C VAL A 28 5.16 -2.58 -8.35
N GLU A 29 5.18 -2.50 -9.68
CA GLU A 29 4.71 -1.32 -10.42
C GLU A 29 3.22 -1.05 -10.18
N ALA A 30 2.41 -2.12 -10.08
CA ALA A 30 0.99 -1.99 -9.75
C ALA A 30 0.78 -1.39 -8.35
N LEU A 31 1.65 -1.71 -7.38
CA LEU A 31 1.58 -1.14 -6.04
C LEU A 31 2.01 0.34 -6.03
N LEU A 32 3.03 0.70 -6.81
CA LEU A 32 3.49 2.09 -6.93
C LEU A 32 2.43 2.96 -7.61
N ALA A 33 1.75 2.46 -8.64
CA ALA A 33 0.66 3.17 -9.30
C ALA A 33 -0.52 3.46 -8.34
N GLU A 34 -0.85 2.52 -7.46
CA GLU A 34 -1.86 2.72 -6.42
C GLU A 34 -1.45 3.80 -5.41
N ILE A 35 -0.18 3.80 -4.98
CA ILE A 35 0.35 4.83 -4.07
C ILE A 35 0.35 6.20 -4.74
N ASP A 36 0.66 6.29 -6.04
CA ASP A 36 0.66 7.54 -6.80
C ASP A 36 -0.76 8.09 -6.99
N ALA A 37 -1.74 7.21 -7.27
CA ALA A 37 -3.14 7.59 -7.39
C ALA A 37 -3.75 8.08 -6.06
N ASP A 38 -3.26 7.56 -4.93
CA ASP A 38 -3.66 7.87 -3.55
C ASP A 38 -5.16 8.18 -3.37
N PRO A 39 -6.06 7.22 -3.68
CA PRO A 39 -7.51 7.46 -3.68
C PRO A 39 -8.07 7.82 -2.30
N THR A 40 -7.33 7.51 -1.24
CA THR A 40 -7.68 7.80 0.16
C THR A 40 -6.99 9.03 0.73
N CYS A 41 -6.09 9.67 -0.02
CA CYS A 41 -5.23 10.79 0.42
C CYS A 41 -4.39 10.48 1.67
N ILE A 42 -3.97 9.24 1.88
CA ILE A 42 -3.22 8.82 3.08
C ILE A 42 -1.70 8.86 2.85
N PHE A 43 -1.25 8.91 1.60
CA PHE A 43 0.17 8.92 1.25
C PHE A 43 0.69 10.33 0.99
N TRP A 44 -0.12 11.20 0.37
CA TRP A 44 0.27 12.55 -0.06
C TRP A 44 -0.61 13.69 0.50
N GLY A 45 -1.60 13.37 1.35
CA GLY A 45 -2.48 14.35 2.00
C GLY A 45 -1.83 15.15 3.13
#